data_AF-A0A166X5B4-F1
#
_entry.id   AF-A0A166X5B4-F1
#
_cell.length_a   1.000
_cell.length_b   1.000
_cell.length_c   1.000
_cell.angle_alpha   90.00
_cell.angle_beta   90.00
_cell.angle_gamma   90.00
#
_symmetry.space_group_name_H-M   'P 1'
#
loop_
_entity.id
_entity.type
_entity.pdbx_description
1 polymer ?
#
loop_
_entity_poly.entity_id
_entity_poly.type
_entity_poly.pdbx_seq_one_letter_code
_entity_poly.pdbx_strand_id
1 'polypeptide(L)'
;MQKIGESRNRVFLLALDDGQNVIARIPTSLAGPPHYATASEVATMDLLRRIGMPVPKVLAWSSRADATDHGVEAEFIIMEKCAGTPLIEIRDDLDPADLLDAVVKLHQPLLDLSFTNYGSIYYTNDVHESLRMPASLNNPPTTLDVDLGDFCIGPICTYEAWKAERAAMDVDRGPWNSALKYMLAGPKREQAWIDIHGTPHIHDSHLVGLTGQGKQDDHVETLEEYKKLVHYLVPEDPPHLDGHLWHPDLHGDNIFILKKPFDAPSDEPAFTISSVIDWEGALVAPAFLQLKAPLIFWADFDIPTGNDPIPPVDLTGLEEPERSQAKEKYIAKLCHKSFDTRALSKVGLLHAREIIILLDSLARSTWQFGSLPLRTALFQFCNEHFDDVAPDYECPLTFPPEQLESLANEHGYWSEKCRIAKAMDDEFGVGEFGFVKGDGAKFKEVQRAVEKRRKDWMAQGEADGTLAEVQGHTWPYRNTLDDMPRKHFILDFSDTDAV
;
A
#
# COMPACT_ATOMS: atom_id res chain seq x y z
N MET A 1 29.90 13.51 5.85
CA MET A 1 28.71 12.90 5.20
C MET A 1 28.89 11.40 5.17
N GLN A 2 27.93 10.66 5.73
CA GLN A 2 27.92 9.20 5.74
C GLN A 2 26.58 8.74 5.15
N LYS A 3 26.60 7.82 4.18
CA LYS A 3 25.38 7.20 3.69
C LYS A 3 24.86 6.19 4.72
N ILE A 4 23.59 6.30 5.08
CA ILE A 4 22.95 5.46 6.11
C ILE A 4 21.79 4.63 5.57
N GLY A 5 21.28 4.94 4.37
CA GLY A 5 20.22 4.17 3.74
C GLY A 5 20.11 4.46 2.24
N GLU A 6 19.56 3.51 1.49
CA GLU A 6 19.13 3.71 0.11
C GLU A 6 17.93 2.82 -0.20
N SER A 7 16.87 3.44 -0.70
CA SER A 7 15.70 2.78 -1.30
C SER A 7 15.16 3.69 -2.41
N ARG A 8 13.95 4.24 -2.26
CA ARG A 8 13.44 5.35 -3.07
C ARG A 8 14.27 6.62 -2.90
N ASN A 9 14.90 6.80 -1.74
CA ASN A 9 15.80 7.90 -1.44
C ASN A 9 17.19 7.40 -1.07
N ARG A 10 18.23 8.15 -1.44
CA ARG A 10 19.55 8.05 -0.82
C ARG A 10 19.57 8.91 0.43
N VAL A 11 19.86 8.31 1.57
CA VAL A 11 19.80 8.97 2.87
C VAL A 11 21.20 9.09 3.46
N PHE A 12 21.56 10.30 3.87
CA PHE A 12 22.87 10.63 4.41
C PHE A 12 22.77 11.31 5.77
N LEU A 13 23.62 10.89 6.69
CA LEU A 13 23.91 11.63 7.92
C LEU A 13 24.99 12.67 7.63
N LEU A 14 24.66 13.94 7.90
CA LEU A 14 25.59 15.07 7.80
C LEU A 14 25.92 15.56 9.21
N ALA A 15 27.21 15.68 9.50
CA ALA A 15 27.70 16.37 10.68
C ALA A 15 28.07 17.80 10.28
N LEU A 16 27.46 18.78 10.94
CA LEU A 16 27.72 20.20 10.75
C LEU A 16 28.93 20.64 11.60
N ASP A 17 29.50 21.80 11.28
CA ASP A 17 30.66 22.37 11.97
C ASP A 17 30.35 22.83 13.40
N ASP A 18 29.08 23.10 13.70
CA ASP A 18 28.57 23.38 15.04
C ASP A 18 28.34 22.11 15.89
N GLY A 19 28.62 20.93 15.35
CA GLY A 19 28.47 19.64 16.01
C GLY A 19 27.06 19.04 15.93
N GLN A 20 26.10 19.72 15.30
CA GLN A 20 24.77 19.16 15.07
C GLN A 20 24.79 18.12 13.94
N ASN A 21 23.83 17.20 13.98
CA ASN A 21 23.64 16.21 12.94
C ASN A 21 22.30 16.41 12.24
N VAL A 22 22.31 16.40 10.91
CA VAL A 22 21.12 16.51 10.07
C VAL A 22 21.05 15.34 9.10
N ILE A 23 19.85 15.08 8.59
CA ILE A 23 19.60 14.07 7.57
C ILE A 23 19.42 14.77 6.23
N ALA A 24 20.16 14.32 5.21
CA ALA A 24 19.95 14.70 3.82
C ALA A 24 19.35 13.52 3.06
N ARG A 25 18.23 13.76 2.39
CA ARG A 25 17.57 12.83 1.47
C ARG A 25 17.72 13.36 0.06
N ILE A 26 18.12 12.48 -0.85
CA ILE A 26 18.20 12.76 -2.28
C ILE A 26 17.37 11.67 -2.98
N PRO A 27 16.27 12.03 -3.66
CA PRO A 27 15.42 11.06 -4.33
C PRO A 27 16.18 10.31 -5.44
N THR A 28 15.82 9.05 -5.61
CA THR A 28 16.23 8.25 -6.77
C THR A 28 15.16 8.33 -7.86
N SER A 29 15.39 7.69 -9.01
CA SER A 29 14.35 7.55 -10.04
C SER A 29 13.12 6.76 -9.60
N LEU A 30 13.14 6.14 -8.40
CA LEU A 30 12.02 5.39 -7.82
C LEU A 30 11.19 6.21 -6.82
N ALA A 31 11.61 7.43 -6.46
CA ALA A 31 10.90 8.28 -5.49
C ALA A 31 9.54 8.79 -5.99
N GLY A 32 9.25 8.63 -7.28
CA GLY A 32 8.05 9.11 -7.92
C GLY A 32 8.35 10.25 -8.90
N PRO A 33 7.36 11.10 -9.22
CA PRO A 33 7.53 12.16 -10.19
C PRO A 33 8.56 13.19 -9.74
N PRO A 34 9.52 13.57 -10.63
CA PRO A 34 10.39 14.71 -10.39
C PRO A 34 9.57 15.95 -10.03
N HIS A 35 10.13 16.79 -9.18
CA HIS A 35 9.51 17.95 -8.56
C HIS A 35 8.34 17.62 -7.62
N TYR A 36 7.32 16.89 -8.08
CA TYR A 36 6.10 16.66 -7.30
C TYR A 36 6.32 15.79 -6.06
N ALA A 37 7.14 14.73 -6.13
CA ALA A 37 7.41 13.88 -4.97
C ALA A 37 8.02 14.69 -3.81
N THR A 38 9.11 15.41 -4.08
CA THR A 38 9.80 16.24 -3.09
C THR A 38 8.93 17.41 -2.60
N ALA A 39 8.27 18.13 -3.50
CA ALA A 39 7.42 19.27 -3.13
C ALA A 39 6.23 18.84 -2.26
N SER A 40 5.61 17.70 -2.58
CA SER A 40 4.49 17.21 -1.79
C SER A 40 4.89 16.72 -0.41
N GLU A 41 6.01 15.99 -0.31
CA GLU A 41 6.51 15.49 0.97
C GLU A 41 6.80 16.66 1.91
N VAL A 42 7.51 17.69 1.44
CA VAL A 42 7.86 18.85 2.27
C VAL A 42 6.62 19.62 2.73
N ALA A 43 5.67 19.89 1.83
CA ALA A 43 4.43 20.58 2.18
C ALA A 43 3.59 19.77 3.18
N THR A 44 3.53 18.45 3.00
CA THR A 44 2.83 17.54 3.91
C THR A 44 3.48 17.56 5.30
N MET A 45 4.81 17.47 5.39
CA MET A 45 5.53 17.53 6.66
C MET A 45 5.34 18.86 7.39
N ASP A 46 5.33 19.99 6.67
CA ASP A 46 5.02 21.30 7.28
C ASP A 46 3.60 21.32 7.84
N LEU A 47 2.59 20.93 7.05
CA LEU A 47 1.21 20.87 7.53
C LEU A 47 1.06 19.98 8.77
N LEU A 48 1.67 18.79 8.76
CA LEU A 48 1.65 17.85 9.88
C LEU A 48 2.22 18.48 11.16
N ARG A 49 3.34 19.21 11.04
CA ARG A 49 3.92 19.94 12.18
C ARG A 49 2.98 21.04 12.67
N ARG A 50 2.31 21.76 11.77
CA ARG A 50 1.34 22.81 12.12
C ARG A 50 0.12 22.26 12.88
N ILE A 51 -0.26 20.98 12.66
CA ILE A 51 -1.30 20.30 13.44
C ILE A 51 -0.77 19.53 14.66
N GLY A 52 0.50 19.73 15.04
CA GLY A 52 1.09 19.16 16.24
C GLY A 52 1.58 17.71 16.12
N MET A 53 1.70 17.17 14.91
CA MET A 53 2.28 15.84 14.69
C MET A 53 3.81 15.86 14.90
N PRO A 54 4.38 14.83 15.55
CA PRO A 54 5.82 14.71 15.71
C PRO A 54 6.47 14.31 14.38
N VAL A 55 6.86 15.28 13.56
CA VAL A 55 7.52 15.09 12.26
C VAL A 55 8.80 15.93 12.25
N PRO A 56 9.95 15.44 11.73
CA PRO A 56 11.19 16.20 11.79
C PRO A 56 11.08 17.50 11.00
N LYS A 57 11.73 18.58 11.48
CA LYS A 57 11.68 19.86 10.78
C LYS A 57 12.51 19.80 9.51
N VAL A 58 11.93 20.21 8.38
CA VAL A 58 12.68 20.49 7.16
C VAL A 58 13.46 21.79 7.35
N LEU A 59 14.77 21.74 7.13
CA LEU A 59 15.71 22.84 7.34
C LEU A 59 16.04 23.54 6.01
N ALA A 60 16.17 22.76 4.94
CA ALA A 60 16.35 23.26 3.57
C ALA A 60 15.89 22.18 2.60
N TRP A 61 15.39 22.56 1.43
CA TRP A 61 14.97 21.61 0.41
C TRP A 61 14.98 22.29 -0.97
N SER A 62 15.00 21.47 -2.02
CA SER A 62 14.72 21.90 -3.39
C SER A 62 14.05 20.76 -4.13
N SER A 63 12.94 21.06 -4.81
CA SER A 63 12.29 20.15 -5.76
C SER A 63 12.69 20.42 -7.21
N ARG A 64 13.67 21.31 -7.45
CA ARG A 64 14.12 21.69 -8.79
C ARG A 64 15.58 21.33 -8.96
N ALA A 65 15.83 20.19 -9.62
CA ALA A 65 17.19 19.73 -9.88
C ALA A 65 18.00 20.70 -10.77
N ASP A 66 17.33 21.49 -11.60
CA ASP A 66 17.94 22.49 -12.49
C ASP A 66 18.17 23.85 -11.83
N ALA A 67 17.79 24.03 -10.57
CA ALA A 67 17.99 25.28 -9.86
C ALA A 67 19.49 25.52 -9.61
N THR A 68 19.97 26.69 -10.07
CA THR A 68 21.39 27.05 -10.08
C THR A 68 21.87 27.70 -8.78
N ASP A 69 20.95 28.03 -7.87
CA ASP A 69 21.23 28.80 -6.67
C ASP A 69 21.84 27.98 -5.53
N HIS A 70 21.61 26.67 -5.48
CA HIS A 70 22.11 25.78 -4.42
C HIS A 70 23.25 24.83 -4.83
N GLY A 71 23.54 24.66 -6.12
CA GLY A 71 24.71 23.90 -6.61
C GLY A 71 24.71 22.39 -6.34
N VAL A 72 23.57 21.82 -5.93
CA VAL A 72 23.40 20.38 -5.66
C VAL A 72 23.06 19.61 -6.94
N GLU A 73 22.53 20.29 -7.96
CA GLU A 73 22.13 19.72 -9.27
C GLU A 73 21.16 18.52 -9.16
N ALA A 74 20.44 18.44 -8.05
CA ALA A 74 19.49 17.41 -7.74
C ALA A 74 18.43 17.96 -6.78
N GLU A 75 17.28 17.29 -6.73
CA GLU A 75 16.31 17.49 -5.66
C GLU A 75 16.90 17.01 -4.33
N PHE A 76 16.48 17.63 -3.23
CA PHE A 76 16.90 17.21 -1.91
C PHE A 76 15.97 17.71 -0.80
N ILE A 77 16.02 17.02 0.33
CA ILE A 77 15.46 17.47 1.61
C ILE A 77 16.56 17.34 2.67
N ILE A 78 16.89 18.44 3.34
CA ILE A 78 17.72 18.48 4.54
C ILE A 78 16.79 18.72 5.72
N MET A 79 16.81 17.84 6.72
CA MET A 79 15.91 17.86 7.86
C MET A 79 16.62 17.48 9.16
N GLU A 80 15.98 17.78 10.29
CA GLU A 80 16.46 17.36 11.61
C GLU A 80 16.64 15.84 11.68
N LYS A 81 17.69 15.40 12.38
CA LYS A 81 17.82 13.99 12.76
C LYS A 81 16.82 13.67 13.88
N CYS A 82 16.00 12.65 13.68
CA CYS A 82 15.07 12.17 14.69
C CYS A 82 15.79 11.77 15.99
N ALA A 83 15.20 12.14 17.12
CA ALA A 83 15.61 11.64 18.43
C ALA A 83 15.02 10.24 18.68
N GLY A 84 15.59 9.49 19.62
CA GLY A 84 15.09 8.17 20.00
C GLY A 84 15.55 7.03 19.11
N THR A 85 14.96 5.87 19.35
CA THR A 85 15.27 4.60 18.67
C THR A 85 14.10 4.20 17.78
N PRO A 86 14.34 3.68 16.55
CA PRO A 86 13.28 3.09 15.74
C PRO A 86 12.51 2.04 16.52
N LEU A 87 11.18 2.07 16.43
CA LEU A 87 10.29 1.19 17.18
C LEU A 87 10.54 -0.28 16.87
N ILE A 88 10.91 -0.61 15.63
CA ILE A 88 11.24 -2.00 15.24
C ILE A 88 12.34 -2.62 16.11
N GLU A 89 13.28 -1.82 16.63
CA GLU A 89 14.42 -2.32 17.40
C GLU A 89 14.07 -2.62 18.86
N ILE A 90 12.99 -2.00 19.37
CA ILE A 90 12.61 -2.08 20.79
C ILE A 90 11.17 -2.52 20.99
N ARG A 91 10.48 -2.95 19.92
CA ARG A 91 9.04 -3.27 19.93
C ARG A 91 8.72 -4.31 21.00
N ASP A 92 9.54 -5.34 21.10
CA ASP A 92 9.35 -6.46 22.04
C ASP A 92 9.56 -6.06 23.51
N ASP A 93 10.17 -4.90 23.77
CA ASP A 93 10.32 -4.34 25.11
C ASP A 93 9.11 -3.51 25.56
N LEU A 94 8.18 -3.18 24.65
CA LEU A 94 7.06 -2.30 24.94
C LEU A 94 5.79 -3.11 25.23
N ASP A 95 4.97 -2.61 26.14
CA ASP A 95 3.63 -3.16 26.34
C ASP A 95 2.76 -2.88 25.09
N PRO A 96 2.13 -3.90 24.49
CA PRO A 96 1.31 -3.71 23.30
C PRO A 96 0.11 -2.77 23.48
N ALA A 97 -0.49 -2.72 24.68
CA ALA A 97 -1.62 -1.84 24.95
C ALA A 97 -1.16 -0.38 25.08
N ASP A 98 -0.04 -0.12 25.76
CA ASP A 98 0.56 1.22 25.81
C ASP A 98 0.97 1.71 24.41
N LEU A 99 1.51 0.82 23.57
CA LEU A 99 1.83 1.14 22.18
C LEU A 99 0.58 1.45 21.36
N LEU A 100 -0.48 0.65 21.50
CA LEU A 100 -1.77 0.93 20.87
C LEU A 100 -2.29 2.31 21.30
N ASP A 101 -2.25 2.65 22.58
CA ASP A 101 -2.70 3.94 23.10
C ASP A 101 -1.90 5.10 22.49
N ALA A 102 -0.58 4.97 22.43
CA ALA A 102 0.30 5.97 21.83
C ALA A 102 0.01 6.17 20.34
N VAL A 103 -0.20 5.08 19.58
CA VAL A 103 -0.48 5.13 18.14
C VAL A 103 -1.90 5.64 17.86
N VAL A 104 -2.92 5.28 18.65
CA VAL A 104 -4.26 5.86 18.51
C VAL A 104 -4.23 7.37 18.76
N LYS A 105 -3.47 7.82 19.78
CA LYS A 105 -3.27 9.24 20.08
C LYS A 105 -2.54 9.96 18.94
N LEU A 106 -1.53 9.32 18.36
CA LEU A 106 -0.77 9.84 17.20
C LEU A 106 -1.70 10.15 16.01
N HIS A 107 -2.71 9.33 15.75
CA HIS A 107 -3.62 9.52 14.60
C HIS A 107 -4.72 10.56 14.83
N GLN A 108 -4.99 11.00 16.07
CA GLN A 108 -6.11 11.92 16.34
C GLN A 108 -6.05 13.21 15.50
N PRO A 109 -4.91 13.92 15.37
CA PRO A 109 -4.85 15.11 14.53
C PRO A 109 -5.20 14.86 13.05
N LEU A 110 -4.92 13.66 12.52
CA LEU A 110 -5.27 13.27 11.15
C LEU A 110 -6.77 12.97 11.01
N LEU A 111 -7.38 12.39 12.04
CA LEU A 111 -8.81 12.05 12.07
C LEU A 111 -9.71 13.27 12.27
N ASP A 112 -9.19 14.29 12.95
CA ASP A 112 -9.85 15.58 13.15
C ASP A 112 -9.75 16.49 11.92
N LEU A 113 -8.73 16.28 11.07
CA LEU A 113 -8.50 17.06 9.86
C LEU A 113 -9.17 16.39 8.65
N SER A 114 -10.32 16.93 8.20
CA SER A 114 -10.99 16.46 6.99
C SER A 114 -11.05 17.51 5.87
N PHE A 115 -10.65 17.10 4.68
CA PHE A 115 -10.56 17.91 3.46
C PHE A 115 -11.76 17.67 2.54
N THR A 116 -12.09 18.72 1.78
CA THR A 116 -13.13 18.71 0.74
C THR A 116 -12.69 18.01 -0.56
N ASN A 117 -11.38 17.92 -0.81
CA ASN A 117 -10.81 17.45 -2.08
C ASN A 117 -9.78 16.34 -1.84
N TYR A 118 -9.53 15.52 -2.86
CA TYR A 118 -8.59 14.40 -2.84
C TYR A 118 -7.40 14.64 -3.77
N GLY A 119 -6.23 14.19 -3.35
CA GLY A 119 -4.96 14.41 -4.04
C GLY A 119 -3.79 14.51 -3.06
N SER A 120 -2.63 14.88 -3.56
CA SER A 120 -1.45 15.13 -2.72
C SER A 120 -1.41 16.61 -2.27
N ILE A 121 -0.84 16.88 -1.10
CA ILE A 121 -0.73 18.23 -0.54
C ILE A 121 0.55 18.89 -1.07
N TYR A 122 0.46 20.16 -1.48
CA TYR A 122 1.59 20.95 -1.97
C TYR A 122 1.51 22.37 -1.41
N TYR A 123 2.61 23.12 -1.48
CA TYR A 123 2.51 24.57 -1.45
C TYR A 123 1.89 25.08 -2.75
N THR A 124 1.08 26.13 -2.64
CA THR A 124 0.35 26.73 -3.75
C THR A 124 1.26 27.11 -4.93
N ASN A 125 2.50 27.52 -4.68
CA ASN A 125 3.43 27.96 -5.72
C ASN A 125 4.16 26.82 -6.45
N ASP A 126 4.07 25.59 -5.94
CA ASP A 126 4.70 24.42 -6.57
C ASP A 126 3.76 23.73 -7.57
N VAL A 127 2.49 24.12 -7.63
CA VAL A 127 1.53 23.52 -8.56
C VAL A 127 0.90 24.60 -9.42
N HIS A 128 0.89 24.38 -10.74
CA HIS A 128 0.22 25.27 -11.67
C HIS A 128 -1.27 25.43 -11.31
N GLU A 129 -1.83 26.63 -11.47
CA GLU A 129 -3.20 26.94 -11.04
C GLU A 129 -4.26 26.00 -11.63
N SER A 130 -4.06 25.54 -12.87
CA SER A 130 -4.97 24.59 -13.53
C SER A 130 -4.93 23.17 -12.97
N LEU A 131 -3.94 22.83 -12.15
CA LEU A 131 -3.70 21.49 -11.61
C LEU A 131 -3.92 21.43 -10.10
N ARG A 132 -4.45 22.48 -9.47
CA ARG A 132 -4.65 22.54 -8.03
C ARG A 132 -6.06 22.95 -7.64
N MET A 133 -6.48 22.45 -6.48
CA MET A 133 -7.66 22.87 -5.76
C MET A 133 -7.26 23.41 -4.39
N PRO A 134 -8.06 24.30 -3.77
CA PRO A 134 -7.80 24.75 -2.41
C PRO A 134 -7.76 23.58 -1.43
N ALA A 135 -6.86 23.65 -0.44
CA ALA A 135 -6.81 22.73 0.70
C ALA A 135 -7.93 23.02 1.72
N SER A 136 -9.17 23.17 1.26
CA SER A 136 -10.31 23.52 2.10
C SER A 136 -10.76 22.34 2.97
N LEU A 137 -11.11 22.64 4.22
CA LEU A 137 -11.59 21.65 5.19
C LEU A 137 -13.12 21.62 5.27
N ASN A 138 -13.70 20.44 5.55
CA ASN A 138 -15.14 20.30 5.78
C ASN A 138 -15.55 20.85 7.14
N ASN A 139 -14.76 20.57 8.18
CA ASN A 139 -15.00 21.04 9.55
C ASN A 139 -13.65 21.42 10.19
N PRO A 140 -13.17 22.68 10.04
CA PRO A 140 -11.89 23.07 10.62
C PRO A 140 -11.95 22.93 12.16
N PRO A 141 -11.01 22.21 12.79
CA PRO A 141 -10.95 22.12 14.24
C PRO A 141 -10.82 23.52 14.85
N THR A 142 -11.56 23.80 15.92
CA THR A 142 -11.49 25.11 16.62
C THR A 142 -10.10 25.40 17.21
N THR A 143 -9.30 24.36 17.41
CA THR A 143 -7.91 24.42 17.86
C THR A 143 -6.89 24.52 16.72
N LEU A 144 -7.34 24.45 15.46
CA LEU A 144 -6.48 24.54 14.29
C LEU A 144 -6.09 26.00 14.06
N ASP A 145 -4.95 26.41 14.63
CA ASP A 145 -4.31 27.70 14.36
C ASP A 145 -3.41 27.61 13.12
N VAL A 146 -3.96 27.09 12.02
CA VAL A 146 -3.21 26.83 10.78
C VAL A 146 -3.86 27.58 9.63
N ASP A 147 -3.11 28.53 9.05
CA ASP A 147 -3.47 29.10 7.76
C ASP A 147 -3.19 28.08 6.65
N LEU A 148 -4.26 27.63 6.00
CA LEU A 148 -4.20 26.70 4.88
C LEU A 148 -4.02 27.39 3.52
N GLY A 149 -4.01 28.73 3.48
CA GLY A 149 -3.84 29.50 2.24
C GLY A 149 -2.53 29.23 1.50
N ASP A 150 -1.49 28.84 2.23
CA ASP A 150 -0.21 28.43 1.66
C ASP A 150 -0.28 27.08 0.94
N PHE A 151 -1.29 26.26 1.23
CA PHE A 151 -1.40 24.88 0.77
C PHE A 151 -2.49 24.69 -0.30
N CYS A 152 -2.29 23.71 -1.16
CA CYS A 152 -3.28 23.26 -2.12
C CYS A 152 -3.27 21.72 -2.25
N ILE A 153 -4.37 21.17 -2.76
CA ILE A 153 -4.46 19.78 -3.19
C ILE A 153 -4.16 19.73 -4.68
N GLY A 154 -3.14 18.97 -5.07
CA GLY A 154 -2.68 18.82 -6.44
C GLY A 154 -2.74 17.37 -6.93
N PRO A 155 -2.07 17.06 -8.05
CA PRO A 155 -2.02 15.71 -8.58
C PRO A 155 -1.38 14.74 -7.59
N ILE A 156 -1.83 13.49 -7.54
CA ILE A 156 -1.19 12.48 -6.69
C ILE A 156 0.26 12.25 -7.13
N CYS A 157 1.17 12.10 -6.18
CA CYS A 157 2.59 11.82 -6.44
C CYS A 157 3.01 10.38 -6.10
N THR A 158 2.06 9.45 -6.01
CA THR A 158 2.36 8.04 -5.70
C THR A 158 3.17 7.39 -6.81
N TYR A 159 4.10 6.51 -6.44
CA TYR A 159 4.97 5.81 -7.39
C TYR A 159 4.17 5.09 -8.50
N GLU A 160 3.07 4.44 -8.14
CA GLU A 160 2.24 3.65 -9.05
C GLU A 160 1.62 4.49 -10.17
N ALA A 161 1.29 5.75 -9.90
CA ALA A 161 0.70 6.67 -10.87
C ALA A 161 1.73 7.25 -11.86
N TRP A 162 3.02 7.08 -11.59
CA TRP A 162 4.11 7.71 -12.35
C TRP A 162 5.20 6.73 -12.81
N LYS A 163 5.17 5.45 -12.43
CA LYS A 163 6.20 4.49 -12.82
C LYS A 163 6.28 4.26 -14.33
N ALA A 164 7.50 4.11 -14.84
CA ALA A 164 7.81 3.78 -16.24
C ALA A 164 7.13 4.75 -17.24
N GLU A 165 6.51 4.22 -18.31
CA GLU A 165 5.86 5.03 -19.36
C GLU A 165 4.72 5.89 -18.82
N ARG A 166 4.13 5.51 -17.67
CA ARG A 166 3.07 6.30 -17.03
C ARG A 166 3.54 7.71 -16.71
N ALA A 167 4.84 7.96 -16.44
CA ALA A 167 5.34 9.31 -16.19
C ALA A 167 5.12 10.28 -17.36
N ALA A 168 5.17 9.78 -18.60
CA ALA A 168 5.09 10.60 -19.81
C ALA A 168 3.67 10.75 -20.37
N MET A 169 2.70 10.02 -19.81
CA MET A 169 1.32 10.03 -20.31
C MET A 169 0.53 11.23 -19.79
N ASP A 170 -0.28 11.82 -20.68
CA ASP A 170 -1.29 12.81 -20.32
C ASP A 170 -2.57 12.10 -19.82
N VAL A 171 -2.59 11.80 -18.53
CA VAL A 171 -3.70 11.10 -17.86
C VAL A 171 -4.10 11.81 -16.57
N ASP A 172 -5.36 11.64 -16.17
CA ASP A 172 -5.93 12.25 -14.98
C ASP A 172 -5.24 11.75 -13.70
N ARG A 173 -4.53 12.64 -13.02
CA ARG A 173 -3.86 12.39 -11.72
C ARG A 173 -4.47 13.22 -10.59
N GLY A 174 -5.65 13.79 -10.82
CA GLY A 174 -6.30 14.69 -9.89
C GLY A 174 -5.77 16.12 -9.97
N PRO A 175 -6.17 16.98 -9.02
CA PRO A 175 -6.99 16.69 -7.85
C PRO A 175 -8.46 16.37 -8.19
N TRP A 176 -9.18 15.75 -7.25
CA TRP A 176 -10.59 15.40 -7.41
C TRP A 176 -11.47 15.97 -6.31
N ASN A 177 -12.72 16.28 -6.64
CA ASN A 177 -13.71 16.84 -5.73
C ASN A 177 -14.90 15.91 -5.46
N SER A 178 -14.80 14.65 -5.87
CA SER A 178 -15.78 13.61 -5.54
C SER A 178 -15.14 12.22 -5.53
N ALA A 179 -15.57 11.37 -4.59
CA ALA A 179 -15.05 10.01 -4.45
C ALA A 179 -15.28 9.19 -5.72
N LEU A 180 -16.39 9.43 -6.42
CA LEU A 180 -16.68 8.83 -7.73
C LEU A 180 -15.59 9.13 -8.77
N LYS A 181 -15.16 10.41 -8.89
CA LYS A 181 -14.08 10.78 -9.82
C LYS A 181 -12.75 10.15 -9.40
N TYR A 182 -12.45 10.16 -8.10
CA TYR A 182 -11.25 9.54 -7.53
C TYR A 182 -11.17 8.04 -7.88
N MET A 183 -12.23 7.28 -7.60
CA MET A 183 -12.29 5.84 -7.89
C MET A 183 -12.28 5.52 -9.38
N LEU A 184 -12.89 6.35 -10.22
CA LEU A 184 -12.85 6.16 -11.67
C LEU A 184 -11.50 6.51 -12.30
N ALA A 185 -10.69 7.37 -11.67
CA ALA A 185 -9.43 7.81 -12.25
C ALA A 185 -8.38 6.69 -12.30
N GLY A 186 -8.32 5.85 -11.27
CA GLY A 186 -7.46 4.66 -11.20
C GLY A 186 -7.56 3.72 -12.41
N PRO A 187 -8.72 3.07 -12.64
CA PRO A 187 -8.92 2.15 -13.76
C PRO A 187 -8.80 2.84 -15.12
N LYS A 188 -9.18 4.13 -15.24
CA LYS A 188 -9.00 4.88 -16.49
C LYS A 188 -7.52 5.08 -16.83
N ARG A 189 -6.69 5.39 -15.83
CA ARG A 189 -5.23 5.47 -16.02
C ARG A 189 -4.64 4.12 -16.40
N GLU A 190 -5.06 3.05 -15.72
CA GLU A 190 -4.58 1.69 -15.99
C GLU A 190 -4.94 1.26 -17.41
N GLN A 191 -6.20 1.42 -17.81
CA GLN A 191 -6.67 1.14 -19.17
C GLN A 191 -5.91 1.95 -20.22
N ALA A 192 -5.77 3.27 -20.03
CA ALA A 192 -5.04 4.13 -20.97
C ALA A 192 -3.58 3.67 -21.15
N TRP A 193 -2.94 3.18 -20.08
CA TRP A 193 -1.60 2.62 -20.20
C TRP A 193 -1.61 1.27 -20.92
N ILE A 194 -2.58 0.38 -20.65
CA ILE A 194 -2.69 -0.92 -21.33
C ILE A 194 -2.89 -0.73 -22.84
N ASP A 195 -3.76 0.19 -23.25
CA ASP A 195 -4.10 0.45 -24.65
C ASP A 195 -2.88 0.91 -25.49
N ILE A 196 -1.91 1.58 -24.88
CA ILE A 196 -0.75 2.17 -25.58
C ILE A 196 0.52 1.36 -25.32
N HIS A 197 0.71 0.87 -24.10
CA HIS A 197 1.98 0.37 -23.56
C HIS A 197 1.87 -1.02 -22.93
N GLY A 198 0.72 -1.71 -23.01
CA GLY A 198 0.51 -3.03 -22.39
C GLY A 198 1.52 -4.09 -22.85
N THR A 199 2.70 -4.10 -22.23
CA THR A 199 3.83 -5.00 -22.47
C THR A 199 4.30 -5.62 -21.15
N PRO A 200 4.88 -6.83 -21.16
CA PRO A 200 5.44 -7.45 -19.98
C PRO A 200 6.54 -6.63 -19.31
N HIS A 201 6.62 -6.78 -18.00
CA HIS A 201 7.57 -6.14 -17.11
C HIS A 201 8.07 -7.18 -16.09
N ILE A 202 9.32 -7.08 -15.65
CA ILE A 202 9.96 -7.97 -14.67
C ILE A 202 9.28 -8.01 -13.29
N HIS A 203 8.31 -7.13 -13.04
CA HIS A 203 7.56 -7.04 -11.78
C HIS A 203 6.11 -7.49 -11.92
N ASP A 204 5.76 -8.02 -13.09
CA ASP A 204 4.48 -8.66 -13.30
C ASP A 204 4.41 -9.94 -12.48
N SER A 205 3.21 -10.26 -12.01
CA SER A 205 2.93 -11.55 -11.41
C SER A 205 3.27 -12.67 -12.39
N HIS A 206 3.95 -13.70 -11.91
CA HIS A 206 4.21 -14.90 -12.70
C HIS A 206 2.92 -15.57 -13.19
N LEU A 207 1.75 -15.26 -12.61
CA LEU A 207 0.47 -15.86 -12.95
C LEU A 207 -0.32 -15.11 -14.04
N VAL A 208 0.20 -14.02 -14.61
CA VAL A 208 -0.49 -13.23 -15.66
C VAL A 208 -0.81 -14.02 -16.93
N GLY A 209 -0.21 -15.20 -17.14
CA GLY A 209 -0.52 -16.06 -18.27
C GLY A 209 -1.78 -16.92 -18.10
N LEU A 210 -2.38 -17.01 -16.90
CA LEU A 210 -3.54 -17.88 -16.67
C LEU A 210 -4.73 -17.53 -17.59
N THR A 211 -5.65 -18.48 -17.71
CA THR A 211 -6.89 -18.33 -18.48
C THR A 211 -7.57 -16.98 -18.19
N GLY A 212 -7.88 -16.23 -19.25
CA GLY A 212 -8.65 -14.98 -19.15
C GLY A 212 -7.93 -13.79 -18.51
N GLN A 213 -6.60 -13.79 -18.47
CA GLN A 213 -5.82 -12.60 -18.05
C GLN A 213 -4.52 -12.37 -18.83
N GLY A 214 -4.35 -13.07 -19.96
CA GLY A 214 -3.13 -13.02 -20.76
C GLY A 214 -3.17 -11.98 -21.88
N LYS A 215 -4.33 -11.39 -22.20
CA LYS A 215 -4.47 -10.41 -23.30
C LYS A 215 -4.87 -9.04 -22.78
N GLN A 216 -4.53 -8.00 -23.53
CA GLN A 216 -4.99 -6.62 -23.27
C GLN A 216 -6.52 -6.55 -23.13
N ASP A 217 -7.26 -7.17 -24.06
CA ASP A 217 -8.72 -7.21 -24.04
C ASP A 217 -9.28 -7.79 -22.73
N ASP A 218 -8.65 -8.82 -22.16
CA ASP A 218 -9.09 -9.45 -20.91
C ASP A 218 -9.07 -8.44 -19.74
N HIS A 219 -8.01 -7.61 -19.68
CA HIS A 219 -7.88 -6.57 -18.67
C HIS A 219 -8.85 -5.42 -18.93
N VAL A 220 -8.98 -4.98 -20.18
CA VAL A 220 -9.89 -3.89 -20.56
C VAL A 220 -11.33 -4.23 -20.22
N GLU A 221 -11.80 -5.42 -20.60
CA GLU A 221 -13.15 -5.90 -20.29
C GLU A 221 -13.41 -5.91 -18.77
N THR A 222 -12.48 -6.47 -18.00
CA THR A 222 -12.55 -6.51 -16.53
C THR A 222 -12.62 -5.10 -15.92
N LEU A 223 -11.85 -4.15 -16.45
CA LEU A 223 -11.89 -2.75 -15.99
C LEU A 223 -13.20 -2.05 -16.37
N GLU A 224 -13.79 -2.36 -17.53
CA GLU A 224 -15.13 -1.86 -17.90
C GLU A 224 -16.21 -2.37 -16.94
N GLU A 225 -16.14 -3.64 -16.52
CA GLU A 225 -17.04 -4.21 -15.51
C GLU A 225 -16.93 -3.49 -14.17
N TYR A 226 -15.70 -3.28 -13.67
CA TYR A 226 -15.48 -2.50 -12.46
C TYR A 226 -16.10 -1.09 -12.57
N LYS A 227 -15.86 -0.38 -13.69
CA LYS A 227 -16.39 0.98 -13.89
C LYS A 227 -17.92 1.06 -13.88
N LYS A 228 -18.64 -0.01 -14.27
CA LYS A 228 -20.11 -0.09 -14.16
C LYS A 228 -20.57 -0.14 -12.70
N LEU A 229 -19.74 -0.67 -11.78
CA LEU A 229 -20.07 -0.79 -10.36
C LEU A 229 -19.69 0.42 -9.52
N VAL A 230 -18.72 1.25 -9.92
CA VAL A 230 -18.14 2.29 -9.06
C VAL A 230 -19.18 3.21 -8.41
N HIS A 231 -20.29 3.51 -9.09
CA HIS A 231 -21.36 4.32 -8.50
C HIS A 231 -21.98 3.70 -7.24
N TYR A 232 -22.13 2.37 -7.20
CA TYR A 232 -22.69 1.63 -6.07
C TYR A 232 -21.64 1.39 -4.97
N LEU A 233 -20.35 1.41 -5.31
CA LEU A 233 -19.26 1.25 -4.34
C LEU A 233 -19.01 2.51 -3.50
N VAL A 234 -19.48 3.67 -3.96
CA VAL A 234 -19.32 4.95 -3.26
C VAL A 234 -20.46 5.11 -2.24
N PRO A 235 -20.16 5.21 -0.92
CA PRO A 235 -21.18 5.38 0.09
C PRO A 235 -21.83 6.76 0.02
N GLU A 236 -23.06 6.89 0.55
CA GLU A 236 -23.80 8.16 0.55
C GLU A 236 -23.46 9.06 1.75
N ASP A 237 -23.02 8.47 2.87
CA ASP A 237 -22.82 9.19 4.14
C ASP A 237 -21.61 10.13 4.06
N PRO A 238 -21.77 11.45 4.25
CA PRO A 238 -20.68 12.43 4.10
C PRO A 238 -19.38 12.12 4.88
N PRO A 239 -19.40 11.66 6.16
CA PRO A 239 -18.18 11.31 6.89
C PRO A 239 -17.36 10.20 6.25
N HIS A 240 -17.97 9.32 5.45
CA HIS A 240 -17.24 8.32 4.67
C HIS A 240 -16.51 8.95 3.48
N LEU A 241 -17.04 10.04 2.95
CA LEU A 241 -16.54 10.75 1.77
C LEU A 241 -15.50 11.81 2.13
N ASP A 242 -15.41 12.25 3.37
CA ASP A 242 -14.39 13.19 3.85
C ASP A 242 -12.97 12.76 3.42
N GLY A 243 -12.18 13.71 2.89
CA GLY A 243 -10.80 13.46 2.52
C GLY A 243 -9.89 13.44 3.75
N HIS A 244 -9.15 12.36 3.98
CA HIS A 244 -8.19 12.28 5.07
C HIS A 244 -6.77 12.07 4.56
N LEU A 245 -5.83 12.82 5.13
CA LEU A 245 -4.40 12.54 5.00
C LEU A 245 -4.07 11.32 5.88
N TRP A 246 -3.36 10.35 5.32
CA TRP A 246 -2.94 9.15 6.05
C TRP A 246 -1.50 8.81 5.71
N HIS A 247 -0.80 8.20 6.66
CA HIS A 247 0.57 7.78 6.45
C HIS A 247 0.59 6.57 5.48
N PRO A 248 1.38 6.60 4.40
CA PRO A 248 1.35 5.56 3.37
C PRO A 248 1.97 4.23 3.84
N ASP A 249 2.96 4.29 4.73
CA ASP A 249 3.75 3.12 5.15
C ASP A 249 4.12 3.15 6.65
N LEU A 250 3.12 3.14 7.54
CA LEU A 250 3.38 3.29 8.98
C LEU A 250 3.76 1.95 9.64
N HIS A 251 5.05 1.62 9.62
CA HIS A 251 5.65 0.46 10.30
C HIS A 251 6.70 0.88 11.34
N GLY A 252 7.29 -0.10 12.03
CA GLY A 252 8.19 0.10 13.15
C GLY A 252 9.49 0.85 12.83
N ASP A 253 9.97 0.85 11.59
CA ASP A 253 11.16 1.62 11.21
C ASP A 253 10.86 3.12 11.06
N ASN A 254 9.60 3.47 10.77
CA ASN A 254 9.16 4.85 10.52
C ASN A 254 8.68 5.57 11.78
N ILE A 255 8.68 4.90 12.94
CA ILE A 255 8.28 5.47 14.24
C ILE A 255 9.49 5.49 15.17
N PHE A 256 9.80 6.65 15.74
CA PHE A 256 10.90 6.83 16.70
C PHE A 256 10.40 7.01 18.12
N ILE A 257 10.96 6.25 19.05
CA ILE A 257 10.55 6.20 20.45
C ILE A 257 11.62 6.79 21.36
N LEU A 258 11.20 7.66 22.28
CA LEU A 258 11.99 8.06 23.43
C LEU A 258 11.47 7.33 24.66
N LYS A 259 12.28 6.40 25.20
CA LYS A 259 12.00 5.77 26.50
C LYS A 259 12.17 6.80 27.61
N LYS A 260 11.27 6.76 28.57
CA LYS A 260 11.29 7.61 29.75
C LYS A 260 12.57 7.38 30.57
N PRO A 261 13.24 8.43 31.07
CA PRO A 261 14.36 8.29 32.01
C PRO A 261 13.94 7.56 33.29
N PHE A 262 14.87 6.81 33.90
CA PHE A 262 14.59 6.02 35.10
C PHE A 262 14.11 6.87 36.30
N ASP A 263 14.48 8.15 36.34
CA ASP A 263 14.20 9.11 37.40
C ASP A 263 12.97 10.00 37.16
N ALA A 264 12.24 9.83 36.05
CA ALA A 264 11.07 10.64 35.72
C ALA A 264 9.81 10.23 36.55
N PRO A 265 8.89 11.18 36.83
CA PRO A 265 7.70 10.95 37.68
C PRO A 265 6.85 9.77 37.25
N SER A 266 6.39 8.92 38.17
CA SER A 266 5.73 7.64 37.84
C SER A 266 4.44 7.74 37.02
N ASP A 267 3.80 8.91 37.00
CA ASP A 267 2.57 9.22 36.28
C ASP A 267 2.78 9.56 34.79
N GLU A 268 4.02 9.75 34.33
CA GLU A 268 4.35 9.91 32.91
C GLU A 268 4.41 8.56 32.19
N PRO A 269 4.01 8.49 30.90
CA PRO A 269 4.05 7.26 30.11
C PRO A 269 5.48 6.72 29.99
N ALA A 270 5.64 5.39 29.94
CA ALA A 270 6.95 4.73 29.88
C ALA A 270 7.79 5.13 28.65
N PHE A 271 7.14 5.64 27.61
CA PHE A 271 7.79 6.17 26.41
C PHE A 271 6.90 7.22 25.73
N THR A 272 7.48 7.92 24.76
CA THR A 272 6.75 8.81 23.85
C THR A 272 7.16 8.57 22.40
N ILE A 273 6.22 8.75 21.47
CA ILE A 273 6.51 8.81 20.04
C ILE A 273 7.11 10.19 19.78
N SER A 274 8.40 10.21 19.44
CA SER A 274 9.20 11.42 19.29
C SER A 274 9.27 11.92 17.85
N SER A 275 9.10 11.03 16.87
CA SER A 275 9.11 11.38 15.45
C SER A 275 8.44 10.28 14.61
N VAL A 276 7.80 10.70 13.52
CA VAL A 276 7.29 9.86 12.43
C VAL A 276 7.87 10.38 11.13
N ILE A 277 8.50 9.49 10.36
CA ILE A 277 9.20 9.80 9.11
C ILE A 277 8.57 9.07 7.93
N ASP A 278 9.05 9.40 6.73
CA ASP A 278 8.68 8.76 5.46
C ASP A 278 7.23 9.05 5.03
N TRP A 279 6.93 10.35 4.91
CA TRP A 279 5.67 10.86 4.39
C TRP A 279 5.67 10.98 2.85
N GLU A 280 6.65 10.39 2.18
CA GLU A 280 6.73 10.35 0.72
C GLU A 280 5.51 9.63 0.14
N GLY A 281 4.82 10.27 -0.81
CA GLY A 281 3.63 9.69 -1.45
C GLY A 281 2.37 9.74 -0.58
N ALA A 282 2.39 10.39 0.59
CA ALA A 282 1.19 10.63 1.38
C ALA A 282 0.15 11.43 0.56
N LEU A 283 -1.12 11.09 0.72
CA LEU A 283 -2.21 11.73 -0.01
C LEU A 283 -3.48 11.81 0.83
N VAL A 284 -4.35 12.73 0.40
CA VAL A 284 -5.71 12.90 0.90
C VAL A 284 -6.65 12.07 0.04
N ALA A 285 -7.36 11.11 0.63
CA ALA A 285 -8.30 10.23 -0.06
C ALA A 285 -9.59 10.02 0.74
N PRO A 286 -10.69 9.54 0.10
CA PRO A 286 -11.96 9.32 0.80
C PRO A 286 -11.80 8.38 2.01
N ALA A 287 -12.39 8.75 3.14
CA ALA A 287 -12.24 8.05 4.42
C ALA A 287 -12.49 6.55 4.31
N PHE A 288 -13.54 6.14 3.60
CA PHE A 288 -13.91 4.73 3.45
C PHE A 288 -12.83 3.88 2.76
N LEU A 289 -12.03 4.47 1.87
CA LEU A 289 -10.91 3.80 1.20
C LEU A 289 -9.59 3.96 1.96
N GLN A 290 -9.38 5.12 2.58
CA GLN A 290 -8.08 5.56 3.07
C GLN A 290 -7.77 5.10 4.51
N LEU A 291 -8.75 5.18 5.41
CA LEU A 291 -8.50 5.00 6.84
C LEU A 291 -8.32 3.51 7.18
N LYS A 292 -7.11 3.06 7.49
CA LYS A 292 -6.83 1.64 7.79
C LYS A 292 -5.97 1.51 9.03
N ALA A 293 -6.07 0.37 9.72
CA ALA A 293 -5.11 0.03 10.75
C ALA A 293 -3.68 0.09 10.17
N PRO A 294 -2.73 0.75 10.85
CA PRO A 294 -1.36 0.88 10.34
C PRO A 294 -0.65 -0.48 10.33
N LEU A 295 0.35 -0.63 9.45
CA LEU A 295 1.08 -1.88 9.24
C LEU A 295 1.71 -2.44 10.53
N ILE A 296 2.02 -1.57 11.49
CA ILE A 296 2.48 -2.02 12.81
C ILE A 296 1.49 -2.94 13.54
N PHE A 297 0.18 -2.74 13.35
CA PHE A 297 -0.88 -3.59 13.91
C PHE A 297 -1.47 -4.53 12.85
N TRP A 298 -0.88 -4.59 11.66
CA TRP A 298 -1.36 -5.52 10.65
C TRP A 298 -1.28 -6.94 11.19
N ALA A 299 -2.40 -7.63 11.07
CA ALA A 299 -2.55 -9.02 11.40
C ALA A 299 -3.09 -9.69 10.14
N ASP A 300 -2.76 -10.97 9.96
CA ASP A 300 -3.26 -11.80 8.86
C ASP A 300 -4.79 -11.69 8.72
N PHE A 301 -5.31 -12.27 7.63
CA PHE A 301 -6.73 -12.44 7.40
C PHE A 301 -7.46 -13.08 8.62
N ASP A 302 -8.78 -12.90 8.68
CA ASP A 302 -9.68 -13.28 9.79
C ASP A 302 -9.74 -12.30 10.98
N ILE A 303 -9.74 -10.99 10.70
CA ILE A 303 -10.25 -9.99 11.66
C ILE A 303 -11.76 -9.90 11.45
N PRO A 304 -12.59 -10.20 12.47
CA PRO A 304 -14.03 -10.01 12.38
C PRO A 304 -14.37 -8.56 12.04
N THR A 305 -15.29 -8.37 11.10
CA THR A 305 -15.75 -7.05 10.68
C THR A 305 -16.68 -6.43 11.72
N GLY A 306 -16.97 -5.13 11.59
CA GLY A 306 -17.93 -4.45 12.44
C GLY A 306 -17.57 -4.48 13.93
N ASN A 307 -18.53 -4.87 14.78
CA ASN A 307 -18.36 -4.90 16.24
C ASN A 307 -18.04 -6.29 16.81
N ASP A 308 -17.86 -7.30 15.96
CA ASP A 308 -17.64 -8.67 16.44
C ASP A 308 -16.28 -8.79 17.14
N PRO A 309 -16.22 -9.44 18.32
CA PRO A 309 -14.99 -9.56 19.08
C PRO A 309 -14.03 -10.57 18.43
N ILE A 310 -12.72 -10.40 18.65
CA ILE A 310 -11.73 -11.40 18.28
C ILE A 310 -11.98 -12.68 19.09
N PRO A 311 -12.19 -13.85 18.45
CA PRO A 311 -12.35 -15.11 19.17
C PRO A 311 -11.09 -15.45 19.98
N PRO A 312 -11.22 -16.00 21.21
CA PRO A 312 -10.06 -16.37 22.01
C PRO A 312 -9.21 -17.43 21.32
N VAL A 313 -7.89 -17.31 21.42
CA VAL A 313 -6.95 -18.31 20.91
C VAL A 313 -6.91 -19.54 21.82
N ASP A 314 -7.12 -20.73 21.24
CA ASP A 314 -6.89 -22.00 21.95
C ASP A 314 -5.39 -22.33 21.95
N LEU A 315 -4.83 -22.51 23.13
CA LEU A 315 -3.41 -22.83 23.35
C LEU A 315 -3.22 -24.23 23.94
N THR A 316 -4.28 -25.03 24.02
CA THR A 316 -4.20 -26.40 24.52
C THR A 316 -3.42 -27.28 23.55
N GLY A 317 -2.53 -28.12 24.08
CA GLY A 317 -1.73 -29.05 23.27
C GLY A 317 -0.55 -28.45 22.48
N LEU A 318 -0.41 -27.12 22.39
CA LEU A 318 0.70 -26.48 21.68
C LEU A 318 2.03 -26.52 22.46
N GLU A 319 3.13 -26.80 21.75
CA GLU A 319 4.49 -26.70 22.27
C GLU A 319 4.97 -25.23 22.36
N GLU A 320 6.04 -24.97 23.11
CA GLU A 320 6.47 -23.60 23.44
C GLU A 320 6.85 -22.66 22.26
N PRO A 321 7.33 -23.11 21.08
CA PRO A 321 7.45 -22.19 19.94
C PRO A 321 6.09 -21.86 19.31
N GLU A 322 5.21 -22.85 19.14
CA GLU A 322 3.90 -22.69 18.52
C GLU A 322 2.96 -21.86 19.41
N ARG A 323 2.98 -22.11 20.72
CA ARG A 323 2.21 -21.36 21.72
C ARG A 323 2.59 -19.87 21.70
N SER A 324 3.87 -19.56 21.57
CA SER A 324 4.37 -18.17 21.57
C SER A 324 3.92 -17.45 20.30
N GLN A 325 4.09 -18.08 19.14
CA GLN A 325 3.63 -17.54 17.85
C GLN A 325 2.11 -17.33 17.82
N ALA A 326 1.33 -18.28 18.37
CA ALA A 326 -0.13 -18.16 18.45
C ALA A 326 -0.56 -16.96 19.32
N LYS A 327 0.14 -16.71 20.44
CA LYS A 327 -0.10 -15.54 21.30
C LYS A 327 0.24 -14.23 20.60
N GLU A 328 1.38 -14.15 19.92
CA GLU A 328 1.80 -12.96 19.18
C GLU A 328 0.78 -12.59 18.10
N LYS A 329 0.34 -13.59 17.31
CA LYS A 329 -0.72 -13.40 16.31
C LYS A 329 -2.02 -12.91 16.96
N TYR A 330 -2.43 -13.53 18.06
CA TYR A 330 -3.63 -13.13 18.78
C TYR A 330 -3.55 -11.68 19.30
N ILE A 331 -2.40 -11.27 19.86
CA ILE A 331 -2.16 -9.89 20.31
C ILE A 331 -2.21 -8.91 19.12
N ALA A 332 -1.62 -9.26 17.98
CA ALA A 332 -1.69 -8.44 16.77
C ALA A 332 -3.14 -8.24 16.31
N LYS A 333 -3.95 -9.32 16.28
CA LYS A 333 -5.39 -9.26 15.96
C LYS A 333 -6.16 -8.35 16.93
N LEU A 334 -5.87 -8.44 18.23
CA LEU A 334 -6.47 -7.57 19.24
C LEU A 334 -6.09 -6.10 19.04
N CYS A 335 -4.82 -5.82 18.75
CA CYS A 335 -4.34 -4.46 18.50
C CYS A 335 -5.00 -3.86 17.26
N HIS A 336 -5.07 -4.62 16.16
CA HIS A 336 -5.75 -4.24 14.93
C HIS A 336 -7.20 -3.84 15.21
N LYS A 337 -7.99 -4.76 15.77
CA LYS A 337 -9.41 -4.54 16.05
C LYS A 337 -9.64 -3.39 17.01
N SER A 338 -8.78 -3.26 18.02
CA SER A 338 -8.86 -2.16 18.99
C SER A 338 -8.54 -0.83 18.33
N PHE A 339 -7.57 -0.78 17.40
CA PHE A 339 -7.30 0.42 16.61
C PHE A 339 -8.51 0.78 15.75
N ASP A 340 -9.09 -0.16 15.01
CA ASP A 340 -10.29 0.07 14.18
C ASP A 340 -11.43 0.67 15.00
N THR A 341 -11.72 0.06 16.15
CA THR A 341 -12.82 0.48 17.02
C THR A 341 -12.59 1.89 17.60
N ARG A 342 -11.34 2.23 17.94
CA ARG A 342 -10.99 3.49 18.63
C ARG A 342 -10.71 4.65 17.68
N ALA A 343 -10.09 4.38 16.54
CA ALA A 343 -9.62 5.38 15.59
C ALA A 343 -10.49 5.45 14.33
N LEU A 344 -11.09 4.33 13.90
CA LEU A 344 -11.78 4.23 12.61
C LEU A 344 -13.29 4.08 12.76
N SER A 345 -13.85 4.42 13.92
CA SER A 345 -15.29 4.27 14.23
C SER A 345 -16.22 4.92 13.20
N LYS A 346 -15.76 5.99 12.51
CA LYS A 346 -16.49 6.65 11.42
C LYS A 346 -16.71 5.76 10.20
N VAL A 347 -15.84 4.79 9.93
CA VAL A 347 -15.87 3.94 8.71
C VAL A 347 -15.94 2.44 9.03
N GLY A 348 -15.66 2.03 10.26
CA GLY A 348 -15.52 0.63 10.66
C GLY A 348 -16.82 -0.19 10.60
N LEU A 349 -17.98 0.47 10.45
CA LEU A 349 -19.28 -0.18 10.31
C LEU A 349 -19.82 -0.17 8.87
N LEU A 350 -19.07 0.38 7.91
CA LEU A 350 -19.50 0.38 6.52
C LEU A 350 -19.54 -1.07 5.99
N HIS A 351 -20.72 -1.50 5.57
CA HIS A 351 -20.93 -2.83 4.99
C HIS A 351 -20.07 -3.02 3.73
N ALA A 352 -19.56 -4.23 3.51
CA ALA A 352 -18.73 -4.60 2.36
C ALA A 352 -17.47 -3.73 2.15
N ARG A 353 -17.04 -2.97 3.15
CA ARG A 353 -15.93 -2.02 3.03
C ARG A 353 -14.62 -2.67 2.57
N GLU A 354 -14.28 -3.82 3.15
CA GLU A 354 -13.03 -4.51 2.82
C GLU A 354 -12.97 -4.92 1.35
N ILE A 355 -14.07 -5.43 0.80
CA ILE A 355 -14.12 -5.79 -0.62
C ILE A 355 -14.17 -4.56 -1.52
N ILE A 356 -14.81 -3.45 -1.10
CA ILE A 356 -14.77 -2.18 -1.82
C ILE A 356 -13.33 -1.65 -1.93
N ILE A 357 -12.56 -1.71 -0.83
CA ILE A 357 -11.14 -1.34 -0.79
C ILE A 357 -10.32 -2.25 -1.72
N LEU A 358 -10.56 -3.56 -1.67
CA LEU A 358 -9.88 -4.53 -2.52
C LEU A 358 -10.14 -4.25 -4.01
N LEU A 359 -11.40 -4.03 -4.38
CA LEU A 359 -11.80 -3.69 -5.75
C LEU A 359 -11.10 -2.42 -6.26
N ASP A 360 -11.09 -1.33 -5.47
CA ASP A 360 -10.40 -0.09 -5.82
C ASP A 360 -8.88 -0.28 -6.00
N SER A 361 -8.25 -1.09 -5.15
CA SER A 361 -6.82 -1.40 -5.24
C SER A 361 -6.51 -2.21 -6.51
N LEU A 362 -7.23 -3.31 -6.74
CA LEU A 362 -6.99 -4.21 -7.88
C LEU A 362 -7.26 -3.53 -9.23
N ALA A 363 -8.26 -2.67 -9.32
CA ALA A 363 -8.62 -1.92 -10.53
C ALA A 363 -7.51 -0.97 -11.02
N ARG A 364 -6.49 -0.67 -10.21
CA ARG A 364 -5.38 0.23 -10.55
C ARG A 364 -4.16 -0.49 -11.12
N SER A 365 -4.15 -1.83 -11.13
CA SER A 365 -2.94 -2.61 -11.38
C SER A 365 -3.22 -3.99 -12.00
N THR A 366 -4.31 -4.11 -12.77
CA THR A 366 -4.70 -5.38 -13.39
C THR A 366 -3.62 -5.91 -14.33
N TRP A 367 -2.85 -5.04 -15.01
CA TRP A 367 -1.80 -5.51 -15.91
C TRP A 367 -0.65 -6.19 -15.16
N GLN A 368 -0.28 -5.63 -14.00
CA GLN A 368 0.82 -6.13 -13.19
C GLN A 368 0.45 -7.44 -12.49
N PHE A 369 -0.74 -7.52 -11.89
CA PHE A 369 -1.12 -8.66 -11.05
C PHE A 369 -1.98 -9.71 -11.75
N GLY A 370 -2.48 -9.39 -12.95
CA GLY A 370 -3.51 -10.17 -13.63
C GLY A 370 -4.91 -9.60 -13.38
N SER A 371 -5.85 -9.86 -14.30
CA SER A 371 -7.26 -9.45 -14.15
C SER A 371 -8.08 -10.43 -13.30
N LEU A 372 -7.62 -11.68 -13.11
CA LEU A 372 -8.33 -12.72 -12.36
C LEU A 372 -8.67 -12.30 -10.93
N PRO A 373 -7.75 -11.72 -10.12
CA PRO A 373 -8.11 -11.26 -8.78
C PRO A 373 -9.24 -10.22 -8.78
N LEU A 374 -9.24 -9.30 -9.75
CA LEU A 374 -10.31 -8.31 -9.87
C LEU A 374 -11.63 -8.96 -10.28
N ARG A 375 -11.62 -9.88 -11.25
CA ARG A 375 -12.82 -10.65 -11.67
C ARG A 375 -13.41 -11.44 -10.49
N THR A 376 -12.58 -12.11 -9.69
CA THR A 376 -13.03 -12.82 -8.49
C THR A 376 -13.65 -11.87 -7.46
N ALA A 377 -13.01 -10.73 -7.19
CA ALA A 377 -13.54 -9.74 -6.26
C ALA A 377 -14.85 -9.11 -6.76
N LEU A 378 -14.97 -8.86 -8.07
CA LEU A 378 -16.21 -8.36 -8.70
C LEU A 378 -17.35 -9.38 -8.51
N PHE A 379 -17.08 -10.64 -8.80
CA PHE A 379 -18.05 -11.71 -8.59
C PHE A 379 -18.49 -11.79 -7.12
N GLN A 380 -17.54 -11.86 -6.19
CA GLN A 380 -17.83 -11.95 -4.77
C GLN A 380 -18.68 -10.76 -4.30
N PHE A 381 -18.32 -9.54 -4.70
CA PHE A 381 -19.13 -8.37 -4.40
C PHE A 381 -20.55 -8.47 -4.98
N CYS A 382 -20.67 -8.79 -6.26
CA CYS A 382 -21.96 -8.88 -6.93
C CYS A 382 -22.89 -9.94 -6.32
N ASN A 383 -22.34 -11.06 -5.83
CA ASN A 383 -23.13 -12.18 -5.34
C ASN A 383 -23.38 -12.15 -3.82
N GLU A 384 -22.44 -11.59 -3.04
CA GLU A 384 -22.50 -11.65 -1.57
C GLU A 384 -22.84 -10.30 -0.93
N HIS A 385 -22.69 -9.19 -1.66
CA HIS A 385 -22.74 -7.85 -1.07
C HIS A 385 -23.61 -6.84 -1.82
N PHE A 386 -23.89 -7.03 -3.11
CA PHE A 386 -24.57 -6.02 -3.92
C PHE A 386 -25.95 -5.64 -3.37
N ASP A 387 -26.77 -6.63 -3.03
CA ASP A 387 -28.14 -6.40 -2.53
C ASP A 387 -28.14 -5.65 -1.19
N ASP A 388 -27.11 -5.81 -0.36
CA ASP A 388 -26.97 -5.09 0.91
C ASP A 388 -26.45 -3.65 0.71
N VAL A 389 -25.59 -3.43 -0.30
CA VAL A 389 -25.01 -2.12 -0.62
C VAL A 389 -25.96 -1.25 -1.44
N ALA A 390 -26.72 -1.85 -2.35
CA ALA A 390 -27.59 -1.17 -3.31
C ALA A 390 -28.95 -1.89 -3.44
N PRO A 391 -29.74 -2.00 -2.35
CA PRO A 391 -30.97 -2.80 -2.31
C PRO A 391 -32.06 -2.34 -3.29
N ASP A 392 -32.01 -1.07 -3.71
CA ASP A 392 -32.98 -0.47 -4.63
C ASP A 392 -32.62 -0.67 -6.12
N TYR A 393 -31.54 -1.39 -6.43
CA TYR A 393 -31.01 -1.55 -7.79
C TYR A 393 -30.80 -3.01 -8.15
N GLU A 394 -30.88 -3.31 -9.45
CA GLU A 394 -30.41 -4.58 -9.99
C GLU A 394 -28.90 -4.50 -10.26
N CYS A 395 -28.18 -5.57 -9.92
CA CYS A 395 -26.75 -5.66 -10.19
C CYS A 395 -26.48 -5.54 -11.70
N PRO A 396 -25.64 -4.58 -12.15
CA PRO A 396 -25.39 -4.36 -13.58
C PRO A 396 -24.49 -5.43 -14.22
N LEU A 397 -23.92 -6.33 -13.40
CA LEU A 397 -23.10 -7.45 -13.85
C LEU A 397 -23.85 -8.76 -13.63
N THR A 398 -23.82 -9.63 -14.62
CA THR A 398 -24.43 -10.97 -14.56
C THR A 398 -23.37 -12.03 -14.75
N PHE A 399 -23.33 -13.01 -13.86
CA PHE A 399 -22.38 -14.12 -13.92
C PHE A 399 -23.15 -15.43 -14.16
N PRO A 400 -23.17 -15.97 -15.40
CA PRO A 400 -23.74 -17.27 -15.69
C PRO A 400 -23.10 -18.40 -14.86
N PRO A 401 -23.86 -19.43 -14.44
CA PRO A 401 -23.33 -20.51 -13.59
C PRO A 401 -22.07 -21.20 -14.12
N GLU A 402 -21.97 -21.38 -15.44
CA GLU A 402 -20.79 -21.95 -16.11
C GLU A 402 -19.52 -21.09 -15.93
N GLN A 403 -19.67 -19.77 -15.88
CA GLN A 403 -18.56 -18.86 -15.61
C GLN A 403 -18.14 -18.89 -14.14
N LEU A 404 -19.07 -19.22 -13.23
CA LEU A 404 -18.79 -19.33 -11.79
C LEU A 404 -17.87 -20.49 -11.47
N GLU A 405 -18.18 -21.66 -12.03
CA GLU A 405 -17.36 -22.86 -11.82
C GLU A 405 -15.95 -22.66 -12.38
N SER A 406 -15.84 -22.08 -13.59
CA SER A 406 -14.53 -21.74 -14.19
C SER A 406 -13.76 -20.74 -13.31
N LEU A 407 -14.41 -19.66 -12.88
CA LEU A 407 -13.76 -18.61 -12.07
C LEU A 407 -13.31 -19.16 -10.70
N ALA A 408 -14.11 -20.01 -10.07
CA ALA A 408 -13.77 -20.65 -8.81
C ALA A 408 -12.54 -21.58 -8.96
N ASN A 409 -12.50 -22.38 -10.03
CA ASN A 409 -11.37 -23.27 -10.32
C ASN A 409 -10.09 -22.48 -10.64
N GLU A 410 -10.19 -21.46 -11.50
CA GLU A 410 -9.10 -20.55 -11.84
C GLU A 410 -8.55 -19.84 -10.60
N HIS A 411 -9.43 -19.31 -9.75
CA HIS A 411 -9.04 -18.64 -8.51
C HIS A 411 -8.43 -19.60 -7.49
N GLY A 412 -8.95 -20.82 -7.37
CA GLY A 412 -8.39 -21.87 -6.52
C GLY A 412 -6.95 -22.21 -6.95
N TYR A 413 -6.73 -22.38 -8.26
CA TYR A 413 -5.41 -22.61 -8.81
C TYR A 413 -4.46 -21.43 -8.59
N TRP A 414 -4.93 -20.20 -8.86
CA TRP A 414 -4.16 -18.97 -8.62
C TRP A 414 -3.74 -18.85 -7.15
N SER A 415 -4.68 -19.09 -6.22
CA SER A 415 -4.46 -19.00 -4.78
C SER A 415 -3.43 -20.03 -4.31
N GLU A 416 -3.49 -21.25 -4.83
CA GLU A 416 -2.51 -22.29 -4.54
C GLU A 416 -1.10 -21.86 -4.97
N LYS A 417 -0.96 -21.36 -6.20
CA LYS A 417 0.34 -20.92 -6.73
C LYS A 417 0.90 -19.71 -5.97
N CYS A 418 0.05 -18.74 -5.59
CA CYS A 418 0.44 -17.65 -4.71
C CYS A 418 0.97 -18.15 -3.36
N ARG A 419 0.31 -19.15 -2.76
CA ARG A 419 0.75 -19.73 -1.48
C ARG A 419 2.11 -20.43 -1.62
N ILE A 420 2.29 -21.19 -2.70
CA ILE A 420 3.57 -21.85 -3.01
C ILE A 420 4.69 -20.81 -3.20
N ALA A 421 4.42 -19.76 -3.96
CA ALA A 421 5.38 -18.67 -4.18
C ALA A 421 5.81 -18.02 -2.86
N LYS A 422 4.85 -17.69 -1.99
CA LYS A 422 5.13 -17.12 -0.67
C LYS A 422 5.95 -18.06 0.21
N ALA A 423 5.63 -19.35 0.21
CA ALA A 423 6.40 -20.35 0.96
C ALA A 423 7.85 -20.46 0.45
N MET A 424 8.07 -20.31 -0.87
CA MET A 424 9.42 -20.27 -1.44
C MET A 424 10.17 -19.00 -1.05
N ASP A 425 9.51 -17.84 -1.06
CA ASP A 425 10.12 -16.59 -0.61
C ASP A 425 10.58 -16.69 0.85
N ASP A 426 9.76 -17.28 1.72
CA ASP A 426 10.10 -17.55 3.12
C ASP A 426 11.25 -18.56 3.25
N GLU A 427 11.24 -19.64 2.47
CA GLU A 427 12.31 -20.66 2.42
C GLU A 427 13.66 -20.02 2.06
N PHE A 428 13.68 -19.14 1.04
CA PHE A 428 14.90 -18.54 0.52
C PHE A 428 15.30 -17.23 1.21
N GLY A 429 14.43 -16.67 2.05
CA GLY A 429 14.63 -15.34 2.64
C GLY A 429 14.63 -14.23 1.59
N VAL A 430 13.78 -14.37 0.57
CA VAL A 430 13.58 -13.38 -0.49
C VAL A 430 12.46 -12.43 -0.07
N GLY A 431 12.79 -11.14 -0.03
CA GLY A 431 11.85 -10.06 0.23
C GLY A 431 11.23 -9.52 -1.06
N GLU A 432 10.53 -8.39 -0.92
CA GLU A 432 9.85 -7.72 -2.03
C GLU A 432 10.80 -7.43 -3.21
N PHE A 433 10.29 -7.57 -4.43
CA PHE A 433 11.04 -7.38 -5.68
C PHE A 433 12.31 -8.24 -5.81
N GLY A 434 12.40 -9.37 -5.08
CA GLY A 434 13.56 -10.24 -5.12
C GLY A 434 14.72 -9.79 -4.21
N PHE A 435 14.46 -8.87 -3.27
CA PHE A 435 15.47 -8.39 -2.34
C PHE A 435 16.02 -9.52 -1.48
N VAL A 436 17.35 -9.62 -1.34
CA VAL A 436 18.00 -10.60 -0.45
C VAL A 436 18.82 -9.85 0.58
N LYS A 437 18.49 -10.01 1.86
CA LYS A 437 19.26 -9.43 2.95
C LYS A 437 20.62 -10.11 3.05
N GLY A 438 21.69 -9.32 3.03
CA GLY A 438 23.06 -9.80 3.16
C GLY A 438 23.99 -9.17 2.12
N ASP A 439 25.06 -9.89 1.78
CA ASP A 439 26.05 -9.45 0.80
C ASP A 439 25.87 -10.16 -0.55
N GLY A 440 26.74 -9.82 -1.52
CA GLY A 440 26.73 -10.46 -2.84
C GLY A 440 27.03 -11.96 -2.83
N ALA A 441 27.65 -12.49 -1.77
CA ALA A 441 27.87 -13.93 -1.64
C ALA A 441 26.56 -14.64 -1.24
N LYS A 442 25.82 -14.08 -0.27
CA LYS A 442 24.49 -14.57 0.10
C LYS A 442 23.52 -14.50 -1.07
N PHE A 443 23.52 -13.41 -1.83
CA PHE A 443 22.71 -13.31 -3.04
C PHE A 443 23.01 -14.44 -4.05
N LYS A 444 24.30 -14.72 -4.32
CA LYS A 444 24.70 -15.82 -5.22
C LYS A 444 24.38 -17.21 -4.66
N GLU A 445 24.33 -17.37 -3.35
CA GLU A 445 23.89 -18.62 -2.70
C GLU A 445 22.39 -18.83 -2.93
N VAL A 446 21.57 -17.81 -2.65
CA VAL A 446 20.12 -17.84 -2.91
C VAL A 446 19.83 -18.10 -4.38
N GLN A 447 20.52 -17.44 -5.31
CA GLN A 447 20.37 -17.70 -6.74
C GLN A 447 20.62 -19.17 -7.12
N ARG A 448 21.63 -19.81 -6.52
CA ARG A 448 21.92 -21.24 -6.77
C ARG A 448 20.85 -22.15 -6.18
N ALA A 449 20.32 -21.81 -5.00
CA ALA A 449 19.22 -22.55 -4.37
C ALA A 449 17.94 -22.46 -5.20
N VAL A 450 17.57 -21.25 -5.64
CA VAL A 450 16.42 -20.99 -6.51
C VAL A 450 16.54 -21.75 -7.83
N GLU A 451 17.71 -21.74 -8.48
CA GLU A 451 17.91 -22.48 -9.73
C GLU A 451 17.84 -24.01 -9.53
N LYS A 452 18.32 -24.51 -8.38
CA LYS A 452 18.14 -25.93 -8.04
C LYS A 452 16.65 -26.25 -7.87
N ARG A 453 15.91 -25.45 -7.10
CA ARG A 453 14.47 -25.62 -6.89
C ARG A 453 13.69 -25.53 -8.20
N ARG A 454 14.10 -24.67 -9.12
CA ARG A 454 13.51 -24.59 -10.47
C ARG A 454 13.63 -25.90 -11.23
N LYS A 455 14.78 -26.58 -11.18
CA LYS A 455 14.95 -27.88 -11.84
C LYS A 455 14.06 -28.95 -11.23
N ASP A 456 13.97 -28.98 -9.90
CA ASP A 456 13.09 -29.90 -9.18
C ASP A 456 11.61 -29.62 -9.52
N TRP A 457 11.23 -28.33 -9.62
CA TRP A 457 9.90 -27.89 -10.04
C TRP A 457 9.55 -28.37 -11.45
N MET A 458 10.46 -28.24 -12.42
CA MET A 458 10.23 -28.72 -13.78
C MET A 458 10.09 -30.25 -13.83
N ALA A 459 10.97 -30.98 -13.12
CA ALA A 459 10.93 -32.44 -13.06
C ALA A 459 9.64 -32.98 -12.41
N GLN A 460 9.12 -32.28 -11.40
CA GLN A 460 7.84 -32.63 -10.77
C GLN A 460 6.68 -32.51 -11.77
N GLY A 461 6.63 -31.43 -12.55
CA GLY A 461 5.58 -31.27 -13.57
C GLY A 461 5.59 -32.40 -14.61
N GLU A 462 6.77 -32.84 -15.06
CA GLU A 462 6.91 -33.99 -15.96
C GLU A 462 6.41 -35.29 -15.32
N ALA A 463 6.66 -35.50 -14.03
CA ALA A 463 6.22 -36.69 -13.30
C ALA A 463 4.70 -36.71 -13.07
N ASP A 464 4.10 -35.56 -12.82
CA ASP A 464 2.66 -35.38 -12.55
C ASP A 464 1.83 -35.27 -13.84
N GLY A 465 2.46 -35.43 -15.02
CA GLY A 465 1.80 -35.33 -16.32
C GLY A 465 1.38 -33.91 -16.72
N THR A 466 1.81 -32.89 -15.96
CA THR A 466 1.56 -31.48 -16.29
C THR A 466 2.39 -31.11 -17.52
N LEU A 467 1.77 -30.41 -18.48
CA LEU A 467 2.49 -29.90 -19.65
C LEU A 467 3.68 -29.03 -19.19
N ALA A 468 4.88 -29.32 -19.70
CA ALA A 468 6.10 -28.60 -19.31
C ALA A 468 5.99 -27.07 -19.47
N GLU A 469 5.20 -26.62 -20.44
CA GLU A 469 4.84 -25.21 -20.65
C GLU A 469 4.05 -24.63 -19.46
N VAL A 470 2.99 -25.31 -19.00
CA VAL A 470 2.18 -24.90 -17.83
C VAL A 470 3.03 -24.88 -16.56
N GLN A 471 3.88 -25.89 -16.37
CA GLN A 471 4.78 -25.94 -15.22
C GLN A 471 5.80 -24.79 -15.26
N GLY A 472 6.36 -24.48 -16.42
CA GLY A 472 7.26 -23.33 -16.59
C GLY A 472 6.59 -21.98 -16.32
N HIS A 473 5.36 -21.79 -16.79
CA HIS A 473 4.59 -20.56 -16.58
C HIS A 473 4.13 -20.33 -15.15
N THR A 474 4.14 -21.37 -14.30
CA THR A 474 3.78 -21.23 -12.88
C THR A 474 4.98 -21.19 -11.94
N TRP A 475 6.20 -21.15 -12.48
CA TRP A 475 7.40 -20.94 -11.68
C TRP A 475 7.42 -19.50 -11.11
N PRO A 476 7.50 -19.31 -9.77
CA PRO A 476 7.38 -18.00 -9.13
C PRO A 476 8.44 -16.98 -9.57
N TYR A 477 9.66 -17.44 -9.85
CA TYR A 477 10.79 -16.58 -10.23
C TYR A 477 11.05 -16.58 -11.74
N ARG A 478 10.01 -16.84 -12.56
CA ARG A 478 10.15 -16.81 -14.02
C ARG A 478 10.30 -15.39 -14.52
N ASN A 479 11.04 -15.22 -15.62
CA ASN A 479 11.21 -13.93 -16.26
C ASN A 479 10.02 -13.65 -17.19
N THR A 480 9.09 -12.81 -16.73
CA THR A 480 7.90 -12.42 -17.49
C THR A 480 8.21 -11.59 -18.74
N LEU A 481 9.41 -11.00 -18.87
CA LEU A 481 9.84 -10.29 -20.07
C LEU A 481 9.87 -11.19 -21.32
N ASP A 482 9.96 -12.51 -21.12
CA ASP A 482 9.98 -13.48 -22.20
C ASP A 482 8.56 -13.77 -22.77
N ASP A 483 7.51 -13.24 -22.14
CA ASP A 483 6.10 -13.47 -22.51
C ASP A 483 5.59 -12.51 -23.61
N MET A 484 6.34 -12.27 -24.69
CA MET A 484 5.95 -11.31 -25.74
C MET A 484 5.46 -11.94 -27.06
N PRO A 485 4.21 -11.66 -27.52
CA PRO A 485 3.10 -11.05 -26.77
C PRO A 485 2.57 -12.02 -25.71
N ARG A 486 1.94 -11.48 -24.64
CA ARG A 486 1.33 -12.32 -23.62
C ARG A 486 0.25 -13.19 -24.27
N LYS A 487 0.21 -14.45 -23.88
CA LYS A 487 -0.80 -15.42 -24.31
C LYS A 487 -1.40 -16.04 -23.07
N HIS A 488 -2.71 -16.28 -23.10
CA HIS A 488 -3.31 -17.14 -22.10
C HIS A 488 -2.82 -18.58 -22.32
N PHE A 489 -2.59 -19.28 -21.23
CA PHE A 489 -2.57 -20.73 -21.22
C PHE A 489 -3.88 -21.23 -20.61
N ILE A 490 -4.40 -22.31 -21.19
CA ILE A 490 -5.64 -22.93 -20.74
C ILE A 490 -5.28 -23.99 -19.70
N LEU A 491 -5.92 -23.91 -18.54
CA LEU A 491 -5.91 -24.98 -17.55
C LEU A 491 -7.10 -25.89 -17.82
N ASP A 492 -6.84 -27.16 -18.10
CA ASP A 492 -7.89 -28.17 -18.21
C ASP A 492 -8.18 -28.72 -16.82
N PHE A 493 -9.32 -28.31 -16.25
CA PHE A 493 -9.82 -28.78 -14.96
C PHE A 493 -10.77 -29.98 -15.09
N SER A 494 -10.97 -30.53 -16.30
CA SER A 494 -11.94 -31.61 -16.54
C SER A 494 -11.48 -32.99 -16.07
N ASP A 495 -10.24 -33.11 -15.58
CA ASP A 495 -9.60 -34.36 -15.13
C ASP A 495 -9.21 -34.33 -13.64
N THR A 496 -10.02 -33.70 -12.78
CA THR A 496 -9.81 -33.70 -11.32
C THR A 496 -10.21 -35.02 -10.65
N ASP A 497 -9.51 -36.10 -10.97
CA ASP A 497 -9.46 -37.34 -10.16
C ASP A 497 -8.09 -37.50 -9.44
N ALA A 498 -7.26 -36.45 -9.44
CA ALA A 498 -5.99 -36.40 -8.72
C ALA A 498 -5.82 -35.06 -7.99
N VAL A 499 -6.41 -34.94 -6.80
CA VAL A 499 -5.99 -34.02 -5.73
C VAL A 499 -5.87 -34.81 -4.43
#